data_AF-T1W3I7-F1
#
_entry.id   AF-T1W3I7-F1
#
_cell.length_a   1.000
_cell.length_b   1.000
_cell.length_c   1.000
_cell.angle_alpha   90.00
_cell.angle_beta   90.00
_cell.angle_gamma   90.00
#
_symmetry.space_group_name_H-M   'P 1'
#
loop_
_entity.id
_entity.type
_entity.pdbx_description
1 polymer ?
#
loop_
_entity_poly.entity_id
_entity_poly.type
_entity_poly.pdbx_seq_one_letter_code
_entity_poly.pdbx_strand_id
1 'polypeptide(L)'
;AEEKREGAERLLKMQNQRGGRALFLDVQKPSQDEWGKTLDAMEAALPLEKNLNQGLLDLHALGSARADPHLCDFLENHFLDEEVKLIKKMGDHLTNLRRLSGPQAELGEYLFERLTLKHD
;
A
#
# COMPACT_ATOMS: atom_id res chain seq x y z
N ALA A 1 -0.88 -2.10 7.74
CA ALA A 1 0.40 -1.98 8.48
C ALA A 1 1.10 -3.33 8.63
N GLU A 2 0.42 -4.33 9.17
CA GLU A 2 0.90 -5.72 9.22
C GLU A 2 1.28 -6.26 7.84
N GLU A 3 0.40 -6.13 6.85
CA GLU A 3 0.69 -6.52 5.45
C GLU A 3 2.00 -5.91 4.91
N LYS A 4 2.27 -4.63 5.19
CA LYS A 4 3.51 -3.96 4.74
C LYS A 4 4.75 -4.50 5.45
N ARG A 5 4.63 -4.86 6.73
CA ARG A 5 5.70 -5.52 7.48
C ARG A 5 5.98 -6.90 6.90
N GLU A 6 4.94 -7.69 6.62
CA GLU A 6 5.07 -9.00 5.99
C GLU A 6 5.68 -8.90 4.59
N GLY A 7 5.31 -7.90 3.80
CA GLY A 7 5.93 -7.59 2.52
C GLY A 7 7.43 -7.31 2.64
N ALA A 8 7.83 -6.49 3.62
CA ALA A 8 9.24 -6.22 3.91
C ALA A 8 10.00 -7.48 4.34
N GLU A 9 9.43 -8.31 5.22
CA GLU A 9 10.01 -9.59 5.63
C GLU A 9 10.16 -10.56 4.45
N ARG A 10 9.20 -10.58 3.53
CA ARG A 10 9.24 -11.40 2.32
C ARG A 10 10.37 -10.95 1.38
N LEU A 11 10.57 -9.64 1.21
CA LEU A 11 11.72 -9.08 0.47
C LEU A 11 13.06 -9.45 1.13
N LEU A 12 13.18 -9.32 2.46
CA LEU A 12 14.39 -9.69 3.20
C LEU A 12 14.71 -11.19 3.06
N LYS A 13 13.69 -12.04 3.11
CA LYS A 13 13.85 -13.49 2.91
C LYS A 13 14.34 -13.78 1.49
N MET A 14 13.75 -13.15 0.48
CA MET A 14 14.17 -13.30 -0.92
C MET A 14 15.63 -12.85 -1.11
N GLN A 15 16.01 -11.71 -0.54
CA GLN A 15 17.38 -11.20 -0.59
C GLN A 15 18.39 -12.22 -0.03
N ASN A 16 18.07 -12.85 1.11
CA ASN A 16 18.91 -13.89 1.71
C ASN A 16 18.95 -15.16 0.84
N GLN A 17 17.82 -15.57 0.24
CA GLN A 17 17.75 -16.74 -0.66
C GLN A 17 18.62 -16.56 -1.90
N ARG A 18 18.72 -15.34 -2.44
CA ARG A 18 19.54 -15.01 -3.60
C ARG A 18 21.02 -14.77 -3.26
N GLY A 19 21.42 -14.99 -2.00
CA GLY A 19 22.79 -14.76 -1.52
C GLY A 19 23.15 -13.29 -1.35
N GLY A 20 22.16 -12.39 -1.44
CA GLY A 20 22.32 -10.97 -1.21
C GLY A 20 22.65 -10.64 0.24
N ARG A 21 22.78 -9.34 0.51
CA ARG A 21 22.97 -8.78 1.86
C ARG A 21 21.93 -7.71 2.08
N ALA A 22 21.18 -7.82 3.16
CA ALA A 22 20.27 -6.77 3.60
C ALA A 22 21.07 -5.67 4.30
N LEU A 23 20.83 -4.42 3.90
CA LEU A 23 21.35 -3.24 4.58
C LEU A 23 20.14 -2.45 5.09
N PHE A 24 20.12 -2.19 6.39
CA PHE A 24 19.07 -1.39 7.02
C PHE A 24 19.49 0.07 7.05
N LEU A 25 18.57 0.94 6.69
CA LEU A 25 18.71 2.39 6.77
C LEU A 25 17.72 2.94 7.81
N ASP A 26 17.96 4.19 8.22
CA ASP A 26 17.07 4.87 9.16
C ASP A 26 15.66 5.03 8.55
N VAL A 27 14.68 4.47 9.24
CA VAL A 27 13.27 4.63 8.87
C VAL A 27 12.81 5.99 9.39
N GLN A 28 12.49 6.88 8.46
CA GLN A 28 11.98 8.21 8.80
C GLN A 28 10.61 8.10 9.46
N LYS A 29 10.35 9.00 10.41
CA LYS A 29 9.00 9.12 10.99
C LYS A 29 7.98 9.47 9.90
N PRO A 30 6.69 9.16 10.10
CA PRO A 30 5.64 9.61 9.20
C PRO A 30 5.65 11.13 9.01
N SER A 31 5.14 11.59 7.86
CA SER A 31 5.14 13.02 7.50
C SER A 31 4.25 13.89 8.41
N GLN A 32 3.29 13.27 9.12
CA GLN A 32 2.33 13.94 9.97
C GLN A 32 2.09 13.11 11.24
N ASP A 33 1.89 13.81 12.36
CA ASP A 33 1.61 13.20 13.66
C ASP A 33 0.07 13.09 13.91
N GLU A 34 -0.74 13.95 13.25
CA GLU A 34 -2.20 13.90 13.22
C GLU A 34 -2.71 13.73 11.79
N TRP A 35 -3.67 12.83 11.56
CA TRP A 35 -4.15 12.46 10.21
C TRP A 35 -5.52 13.04 9.84
N GLY A 36 -6.10 13.86 10.70
CA GLY A 36 -7.42 14.46 10.48
C GLY A 36 -8.56 13.44 10.51
N LYS A 37 -9.52 13.59 9.59
CA LYS A 37 -10.71 12.75 9.48
C LYS A 37 -10.43 11.52 8.61
N THR A 38 -11.41 10.62 8.52
CA THR A 38 -11.29 9.39 7.72
C THR A 38 -10.92 9.68 6.26
N LEU A 39 -11.52 10.73 5.69
CA LEU A 39 -11.22 11.16 4.32
C LEU A 39 -9.76 11.63 4.19
N ASP A 40 -9.29 12.49 5.10
CA ASP A 40 -7.93 13.03 5.08
C ASP A 40 -6.89 11.90 5.17
N ALA A 41 -7.11 10.94 6.07
CA ALA A 41 -6.26 9.77 6.25
C ALA A 41 -6.21 8.90 4.99
N MET A 42 -7.34 8.65 4.33
CA MET A 42 -7.38 7.90 3.08
C MET A 42 -6.74 8.65 1.91
N GLU A 43 -6.91 9.97 1.83
CA GLU A 43 -6.28 10.81 0.82
C GLU A 43 -4.75 10.86 1.00
N ALA A 44 -4.26 10.73 2.24
CA ALA A 44 -2.84 10.59 2.52
C ALA A 44 -2.30 9.18 2.22
N ALA A 45 -3.10 8.14 2.48
CA ALA A 45 -2.66 6.75 2.30
C ALA A 45 -2.62 6.32 0.81
N LEU A 46 -3.58 6.72 -0.02
CA LEU A 46 -3.63 6.27 -1.42
C LEU A 46 -2.37 6.65 -2.23
N PRO A 47 -1.82 7.88 -2.13
CA PRO A 47 -0.55 8.23 -2.76
C PRO A 47 0.63 7.39 -2.26
N LEU A 48 0.65 7.02 -0.97
CA LEU A 48 1.71 6.15 -0.43
C LEU A 48 1.68 4.78 -1.11
N GLU A 49 0.51 4.17 -1.25
CA GLU A 49 0.36 2.88 -1.94
C GLU A 49 0.73 2.97 -3.42
N LYS A 50 0.33 4.05 -4.11
CA LYS A 50 0.74 4.28 -5.51
C LYS A 50 2.26 4.43 -5.65
N ASN A 51 2.91 5.12 -4.72
CA ASN A 51 4.37 5.28 -4.72
C ASN A 51 5.08 3.94 -4.46
N LEU A 52 4.56 3.11 -3.54
CA LEU A 52 5.07 1.76 -3.31
C LEU A 52 4.93 0.89 -4.56
N ASN A 53 3.75 0.90 -5.20
CA ASN A 53 3.53 0.19 -6.45
C ASN A 53 4.46 0.68 -7.57
N GLN A 54 4.73 1.98 -7.68
CA GLN A 54 5.71 2.50 -8.63
C GLN A 54 7.11 1.96 -8.35
N GLY A 55 7.54 1.91 -7.08
CA GLY A 55 8.82 1.32 -6.71
C GLY A 55 8.92 -0.17 -7.08
N LEU A 56 7.83 -0.92 -6.96
CA LEU A 56 7.76 -2.33 -7.39
C LEU A 56 7.84 -2.49 -8.91
N LEU A 57 7.16 -1.62 -9.68
CA LEU A 57 7.23 -1.60 -11.14
C LEU A 57 8.64 -1.23 -11.63
N ASP A 58 9.29 -0.27 -10.99
CA ASP A 58 10.66 0.13 -11.32
C ASP A 58 11.65 -1.02 -11.03
N LEU A 59 11.44 -1.74 -9.92
CA LEU A 59 12.24 -2.93 -9.58
C LEU A 59 11.99 -4.08 -10.55
N HIS A 60 10.75 -4.30 -11.00
CA HIS A 60 10.41 -5.28 -12.03
C HIS A 60 11.06 -4.94 -13.37
N ALA A 61 11.01 -3.68 -13.79
CA ALA A 61 11.68 -3.20 -14.99
C ALA A 61 13.20 -3.41 -14.90
N LEU A 62 13.80 -3.18 -13.73
CA LEU A 62 15.22 -3.48 -13.49
C LEU A 62 15.50 -4.99 -13.57
N GLY A 63 14.67 -5.84 -12.98
CA GLY A 63 14.78 -7.30 -13.09
C GLY A 63 14.74 -7.76 -14.54
N SER A 64 13.79 -7.22 -15.31
CA SER A 64 13.64 -7.50 -16.74
C SER A 64 14.87 -7.05 -17.54
N ALA A 65 15.37 -5.84 -17.30
CA ALA A 65 16.57 -5.31 -17.96
C ALA A 65 17.84 -6.10 -17.61
N ARG A 66 17.86 -6.77 -16.44
CA ARG A 66 18.96 -7.65 -16.00
C ARG A 66 18.73 -9.11 -16.36
N ALA A 67 17.65 -9.44 -17.09
CA ALA A 67 17.25 -10.80 -17.43
C ALA A 67 17.15 -11.72 -16.18
N ASP A 68 16.54 -11.22 -15.10
CA ASP A 68 16.26 -11.96 -13.87
C ASP A 68 14.79 -12.39 -13.81
N PRO A 69 14.41 -13.51 -14.46
CA PRO A 69 13.03 -13.97 -14.50
C PRO A 69 12.50 -14.36 -13.11
N HIS A 70 13.38 -14.80 -12.21
CA HIS A 70 12.96 -15.18 -10.85
C HIS A 70 12.59 -13.95 -10.02
N LEU A 71 13.29 -12.82 -10.17
CA LEU A 71 12.89 -11.58 -9.51
C LEU A 71 11.55 -11.07 -10.05
N CYS A 72 11.37 -11.08 -11.38
CA CYS A 72 10.12 -10.63 -12.00
C CYS A 72 8.93 -11.47 -11.51
N ASP A 73 9.03 -12.81 -11.59
CA ASP A 73 8.00 -13.73 -11.12
C ASP A 73 7.69 -13.55 -9.62
N PHE A 74 8.72 -13.36 -8.78
CA PHE A 74 8.54 -13.09 -7.35
C PHE A 74 7.72 -11.81 -7.09
N LEU A 75 7.98 -10.73 -7.84
CA LEU A 75 7.24 -9.48 -7.69
C LEU A 75 5.79 -9.60 -8.20
N GLU A 76 5.60 -10.29 -9.32
CA GLU A 76 4.28 -10.57 -9.91
C GLU A 76 3.39 -11.39 -8.96
N ASN A 77 3.93 -12.48 -8.40
CA ASN A 77 3.18 -13.43 -7.58
C ASN A 77 2.89 -12.96 -6.15
N HIS A 78 3.66 -12.00 -5.62
CA HIS A 78 3.58 -11.64 -4.20
C HIS A 78 3.29 -10.16 -3.94
N PHE A 79 3.38 -9.28 -4.93
CA PHE A 79 3.25 -7.84 -4.69
C PHE A 79 2.34 -7.16 -5.69
N LEU A 80 2.57 -7.32 -7.00
CA LEU A 80 1.92 -6.48 -8.01
C LEU A 80 0.39 -6.64 -8.03
N ASP A 81 -0.13 -7.87 -7.92
CA ASP A 81 -1.58 -8.10 -7.85
C ASP A 81 -2.20 -7.60 -6.54
N GLU A 82 -1.50 -7.76 -5.42
CA GLU A 82 -1.95 -7.28 -4.10
C GLU A 82 -2.05 -5.75 -4.08
N GLU A 83 -1.03 -5.05 -4.60
CA GLU A 83 -1.03 -3.59 -4.68
C GLU A 83 -2.15 -3.05 -5.57
N VAL A 84 -2.39 -3.66 -6.74
CA VAL A 84 -3.49 -3.24 -7.64
C VAL A 84 -4.85 -3.40 -6.93
N LYS A 85 -5.08 -4.51 -6.24
CA LYS A 85 -6.31 -4.75 -5.47
C LYS A 85 -6.47 -3.74 -4.33
N LEU A 86 -5.40 -3.46 -3.59
CA LEU A 86 -5.40 -2.49 -2.49
C LEU A 86 -5.69 -1.07 -3.00
N ILE A 87 -4.98 -0.62 -4.02
CA ILE A 87 -5.18 0.71 -4.63
C ILE A 87 -6.62 0.87 -5.14
N LYS A 88 -7.19 -0.16 -5.75
CA LYS A 88 -8.59 -0.16 -6.18
C LYS A 88 -9.55 -0.04 -5.00
N LYS A 89 -9.38 -0.86 -3.97
CA LYS A 89 -10.20 -0.86 -2.75
C LYS A 89 -10.18 0.52 -2.08
N MET A 90 -9.00 1.12 -1.94
CA MET A 90 -8.85 2.48 -1.40
C MET A 90 -9.50 3.56 -2.28
N GLY A 91 -9.41 3.44 -3.61
CA GLY A 91 -10.10 4.34 -4.54
C GLY A 91 -11.62 4.28 -4.41
N ASP A 92 -12.18 3.08 -4.20
CA ASP A 92 -13.61 2.89 -3.96
C ASP A 92 -14.04 3.51 -2.63
N HIS A 93 -13.26 3.29 -1.59
CA HIS A 93 -13.50 3.89 -0.28
C HIS A 93 -13.48 5.42 -0.33
N LEU A 94 -12.49 6.03 -1.00
CA LEU A 94 -12.44 7.48 -1.19
C LEU A 94 -13.65 8.02 -1.94
N THR A 95 -14.09 7.32 -2.98
CA THR A 95 -15.29 7.70 -3.74
C THR A 95 -16.54 7.67 -2.85
N ASN A 96 -16.66 6.66 -2.00
CA ASN A 96 -17.75 6.57 -1.03
C ASN A 96 -17.69 7.67 0.03
N LEU A 97 -16.52 7.94 0.62
CA LEU A 97 -16.34 8.99 1.62
C LEU A 97 -16.65 10.38 1.07
N ARG A 98 -16.19 10.70 -0.15
CA ARG A 98 -16.50 11.97 -0.82
C ARG A 98 -17.99 12.15 -1.06
N ARG A 99 -18.71 11.07 -1.40
CA ARG A 99 -20.18 11.09 -1.54
C ARG A 99 -20.90 11.34 -0.21
N LEU A 100 -20.29 10.93 0.90
CA LEU A 100 -20.83 11.10 2.26
C LEU A 100 -20.42 12.43 2.91
N SER A 101 -19.58 13.25 2.26
CA SER A 101 -18.99 14.49 2.79
C SER A 101 -19.95 15.71 2.79
N GLY A 102 -21.27 15.48 2.85
CA GLY A 102 -22.29 16.52 2.84
C GLY A 102 -22.54 17.19 4.21
N PRO A 103 -23.68 17.88 4.41
CA PRO A 103 -24.03 18.54 5.68
C PRO A 103 -24.03 17.62 6.92
N GLN A 104 -24.05 16.29 6.71
CA GLN A 104 -24.02 15.27 7.75
C GLN A 104 -22.72 14.43 7.70
N ALA A 105 -21.58 15.06 7.36
CA ALA A 105 -20.29 14.37 7.19
C ALA A 105 -19.91 13.46 8.37
N GLU A 106 -20.17 13.86 9.62
CA GLU A 106 -19.88 13.04 10.80
C GLU A 106 -20.70 11.75 10.85
N LEU A 107 -21.99 11.82 10.51
CA LEU A 107 -22.84 10.62 10.38
C LEU A 107 -22.38 9.76 9.19
N GLY A 108 -21.95 10.41 8.10
CA GLY A 108 -21.37 9.75 6.93
C GLY A 108 -20.14 8.92 7.29
N GLU A 109 -19.19 9.49 8.02
CA GLU A 109 -17.99 8.79 8.50
C GLU A 109 -18.34 7.62 9.43
N TYR A 110 -19.25 7.84 10.38
CA TYR A 110 -19.72 6.79 11.27
C TYR A 110 -20.35 5.61 10.51
N LEU A 111 -21.21 5.89 9.53
CA LEU A 111 -21.84 4.87 8.71
C LEU A 111 -20.82 4.15 7.83
N PHE A 112 -19.83 4.86 7.29
CA PHE A 112 -18.74 4.26 6.52
C PHE A 112 -17.91 3.30 7.37
N GLU A 113 -17.51 3.70 8.58
CA GLU A 113 -16.78 2.84 9.52
C GLU A 113 -17.59 1.57 9.84
N ARG A 114 -18.88 1.73 10.16
CA ARG A 114 -19.70 0.60 10.60
C ARG A 114 -20.16 -0.33 9.49
N LEU A 115 -20.50 0.19 8.32
CA LEU A 115 -21.12 -0.58 7.25
C LEU A 115 -20.13 -1.03 6.18
N THR A 116 -18.95 -0.41 6.09
CA THR A 116 -17.90 -0.79 5.14
C THR A 116 -16.70 -1.38 5.86
N LEU A 117 -16.04 -0.62 6.74
CA LEU A 117 -14.75 -1.07 7.32
C LEU A 117 -14.87 -2.24 8.30
N LYS A 118 -15.97 -2.33 9.08
CA LYS A 118 -16.18 -3.46 10.02
C LYS A 118 -16.66 -4.76 9.36
N HIS A 119 -17.02 -4.69 8.07
CA HIS A 119 -17.52 -5.83 7.30
C HIS A 119 -16.58 -6.23 6.15
N ASP A 120 -15.44 -5.55 6.04
CA ASP A 120 -14.28 -5.91 5.22
C ASP A 120 -13.31 -6.79 6.02
#